data_AF-A0A0C3F9D3-F1
#
_entry.id   AF-A0A0C3F9D3-F1
#
_cell.length_a   1.000
_cell.length_b   1.000
_cell.length_c   1.000
_cell.angle_alpha   90.00
_cell.angle_beta   90.00
_cell.angle_gamma   90.00
#
_symmetry.space_group_name_H-M   'P 1'
#
loop_
_entity.id
_entity.type
_entity.pdbx_description
1 polymer ?
#
loop_
_entity_poly.entity_id
_entity_poly.type
_entity_poly.pdbx_seq_one_letter_code
_entity_poly.pdbx_strand_id
1 'polypeptide(L)'
;MTDYTSQGKTRPKNPVDLSNCRSYDHQSYYTCLSRSATASGTVIVQSFSPRLIICGASGYLRQEFRELELLDEISKLRYEGKLPDCVEGNFRNPLI
;
A
#
# COMPACT_ATOMS: atom_id res chain seq x y z
N MET A 1 11.02 4.34 17.33
CA MET A 1 9.70 3.95 16.78
C MET A 1 9.98 3.00 15.64
N THR A 2 9.30 1.85 15.61
CA THR A 2 9.38 0.90 14.50
C THR A 2 8.52 1.38 13.32
N ASP A 3 8.74 0.83 12.14
CA ASP A 3 7.89 1.02 10.97
C ASP A 3 6.40 0.74 11.30
N TYR A 4 6.10 -0.39 11.96
CA TYR A 4 4.74 -0.74 12.41
C TYR A 4 4.10 0.32 13.31
N THR A 5 4.82 0.75 14.35
CA THR A 5 4.28 1.73 15.32
C THR A 5 4.21 3.16 14.78
N SER A 6 4.85 3.41 13.64
CA SER A 6 4.81 4.68 12.93
C SER A 6 3.64 4.79 11.96
N GLN A 7 3.03 3.67 11.55
CA GLN A 7 1.97 3.64 10.56
C GLN A 7 0.82 4.59 10.91
N GLY A 8 0.37 5.37 9.92
CA GLY A 8 -0.72 6.34 10.08
C GLY A 8 -0.34 7.66 10.76
N LYS A 9 0.95 7.87 11.11
CA LYS A 9 1.40 9.12 11.73
C LYS A 9 2.08 10.04 10.71
N THR A 10 1.80 11.33 10.83
CA THR A 10 2.53 12.39 10.10
C THR A 10 3.47 13.11 11.05
N ARG A 11 4.71 13.31 10.63
CA ARG A 11 5.80 13.90 11.40
C ARG A 11 6.43 15.05 10.60
N PRO A 12 6.52 16.26 11.16
CA PRO A 12 7.19 17.39 10.49
C PRO A 12 8.69 17.13 10.24
N LYS A 13 9.34 16.39 11.15
CA LYS A 13 10.73 15.93 11.03
C LYS A 13 10.76 14.41 11.19
N ASN A 14 11.27 13.73 10.18
CA ASN A 14 11.25 12.28 10.05
C ASN A 14 12.66 11.74 9.78
N PRO A 15 13.51 11.64 10.82
CA PRO A 15 14.73 10.85 10.73
C PRO A 15 14.34 9.37 10.66
N VAL A 16 14.81 8.68 9.63
CA VAL A 16 14.53 7.27 9.39
C VAL A 16 15.82 6.50 9.17
N ASP A 17 15.85 5.27 9.70
CA ASP A 17 16.87 4.28 9.43
C ASP A 17 16.22 3.11 8.70
N LEU A 18 16.70 2.83 7.50
CA LEU A 18 16.16 1.82 6.58
C LEU A 18 17.00 0.54 6.55
N SER A 19 18.13 0.50 7.26
CA SER A 19 19.07 -0.63 7.29
C SER A 19 18.44 -1.91 7.85
N ASN A 20 17.57 -1.75 8.86
CA ASN A 20 16.90 -2.84 9.59
C ASN A 20 15.47 -3.12 9.10
N CYS A 21 15.02 -2.45 8.04
CA CYS A 21 13.74 -2.75 7.42
C CYS A 21 13.78 -4.11 6.70
N ARG A 22 12.63 -4.79 6.65
CA ARG A 22 12.55 -6.15 6.09
C ARG A 22 12.99 -6.17 4.63
N SER A 23 13.99 -6.98 4.32
CA SER A 23 14.65 -7.03 3.02
C SER A 23 13.86 -7.74 1.92
N TYR A 24 12.65 -8.22 2.21
CA TYR A 24 11.79 -8.90 1.25
C TYR A 24 10.51 -8.13 0.91
N ASP A 25 10.25 -6.97 1.56
CA ASP A 25 9.03 -6.20 1.33
C ASP A 25 9.25 -4.69 1.33
N HIS A 26 8.91 -4.07 0.19
CA HIS A 26 8.89 -2.62 -0.03
C HIS A 26 7.99 -1.83 0.93
N GLN A 27 6.95 -2.46 1.53
CA GLN A 27 5.98 -1.77 2.38
C GLN A 27 6.62 -1.11 3.61
N SER A 28 7.69 -1.71 4.14
CA SER A 28 8.43 -1.16 5.29
C SER A 28 9.11 0.18 4.94
N TYR A 29 9.78 0.24 3.79
CA TYR A 29 10.38 1.47 3.25
C TYR A 29 9.32 2.53 2.98
N TYR A 30 8.23 2.15 2.31
CA TYR A 30 7.11 3.05 2.04
C TYR A 30 6.55 3.62 3.35
N THR A 31 6.34 2.78 4.36
CA THR A 31 5.82 3.18 5.67
C THR A 31 6.76 4.16 6.36
N CYS A 32 8.07 3.89 6.42
CA CYS A 32 9.02 4.81 7.05
C CYS A 32 9.08 6.18 6.34
N LEU A 33 9.14 6.18 5.01
CA LEU A 33 9.30 7.40 4.21
C LEU A 33 8.03 8.26 4.20
N SER A 34 6.84 7.63 4.14
CA SER A 34 5.54 8.31 4.11
C SER A 34 5.11 8.93 5.46
N ARG A 35 5.99 8.98 6.46
CA ARG A 35 5.73 9.70 7.72
C ARG A 35 6.05 11.18 7.62
N SER A 36 6.87 11.61 6.68
CA SER A 36 7.07 13.04 6.41
C SER A 36 6.09 13.56 5.38
N ALA A 37 5.61 14.78 5.56
CA ALA A 37 4.82 15.48 4.55
C ALA A 37 5.68 16.12 3.45
N THR A 38 6.99 16.28 3.69
CA THR A 38 7.91 16.92 2.72
C THR A 38 9.25 16.18 2.64
N ALA A 39 9.92 16.31 1.49
CA ALA A 39 11.28 15.81 1.32
C ALA A 39 12.26 16.47 2.30
N SER A 40 12.13 17.80 2.52
CA SER A 40 12.97 18.55 3.47
C SER A 40 12.84 18.09 4.93
N GLY A 41 11.67 17.56 5.30
CA GLY A 41 11.42 16.99 6.62
C GLY A 41 11.96 15.57 6.79
N THR A 42 12.44 14.92 5.72
CA THR A 42 12.91 13.53 5.75
C THR A 42 14.43 13.48 5.78
N VAL A 43 14.99 12.73 6.73
CA VAL A 43 16.43 12.48 6.81
C VAL A 43 16.67 10.99 6.87
N ILE A 44 17.44 10.45 5.93
CA ILE A 44 17.84 9.04 5.93
C ILE A 44 19.21 8.95 6.61
N VAL A 45 19.28 8.23 7.73
CA VAL A 45 20.45 8.23 8.62
C VAL A 45 21.57 7.31 8.12
N GLN A 46 21.24 6.24 7.40
CA GLN A 46 22.19 5.22 6.91
C GLN A 46 21.96 4.88 5.45
N SER A 47 22.87 4.08 4.86
CA SER A 47 22.65 3.50 3.54
C SER A 47 21.40 2.61 3.54
N PHE A 48 20.77 2.52 2.38
CA PHE A 48 19.58 1.71 2.15
C PHE A 48 19.76 0.92 0.86
N SER A 49 18.96 -0.13 0.68
CA SER A 49 18.98 -0.92 -0.55
C SER A 49 18.02 -0.34 -1.58
N PRO A 50 18.49 0.23 -2.70
CA PRO A 50 17.59 0.77 -3.72
C PRO A 50 16.65 -0.29 -4.31
N ARG A 51 17.07 -1.56 -4.26
CA ARG A 51 16.28 -2.72 -4.69
C ARG A 51 14.89 -2.73 -4.04
N LEU A 52 14.77 -2.38 -2.76
CA LEU A 52 13.49 -2.42 -2.03
C LEU A 52 12.54 -1.31 -2.44
N ILE A 53 13.04 -0.28 -3.11
CA ILE A 53 12.22 0.79 -3.70
C ILE A 53 11.72 0.36 -5.09
N ILE A 54 12.53 -0.41 -5.84
CA ILE A 54 12.24 -0.77 -7.24
C ILE A 54 11.68 -2.20 -7.43
N CYS A 55 11.67 -3.06 -6.41
CA CYS A 55 11.31 -4.48 -6.56
C CYS A 55 9.82 -4.74 -6.86
N GLY A 56 9.00 -3.69 -6.89
CA GLY A 56 7.57 -3.79 -7.12
C GLY A 56 6.80 -4.39 -5.95
N ALA A 57 5.48 -4.49 -6.12
CA ALA A 57 4.58 -5.07 -5.14
C ALA A 57 4.63 -6.61 -5.14
N SER A 58 4.46 -7.21 -3.95
CA SER A 58 4.35 -8.66 -3.80
C SER A 58 3.16 -9.23 -4.62
N GLY A 59 3.22 -10.51 -4.97
CA GLY A 59 2.14 -11.16 -5.73
C GLY A 59 0.77 -11.05 -5.05
N TYR A 60 0.75 -11.27 -3.73
CA TYR A 60 -0.44 -11.11 -2.90
C TYR A 60 -0.99 -9.67 -2.95
N LEU A 61 -0.13 -8.66 -2.78
CA LEU A 61 -0.58 -7.26 -2.83
C LEU A 61 -1.11 -6.86 -4.21
N ARG A 62 -0.50 -7.36 -5.29
CA ARG A 62 -1.01 -7.15 -6.65
C ARG A 62 -2.38 -7.78 -6.86
N GLN A 63 -2.61 -8.96 -6.29
CA GLN A 63 -3.92 -9.60 -6.32
C GLN A 63 -4.96 -8.77 -5.57
N GLU A 64 -4.63 -8.29 -4.37
CA GLU A 64 -5.52 -7.40 -3.59
C GLU A 64 -5.90 -6.15 -4.39
N PHE A 65 -4.94 -5.47 -5.04
CA PHE A 65 -5.25 -4.30 -5.88
C PHE A 65 -6.15 -4.63 -7.06
N ARG A 66 -5.89 -5.76 -7.75
CA ARG A 66 -6.74 -6.22 -8.86
C ARG A 66 -8.17 -6.48 -8.39
N GLU A 67 -8.33 -7.12 -7.24
CA GLU A 67 -9.67 -7.40 -6.69
C GLU A 67 -10.40 -6.12 -6.30
N LEU A 68 -9.69 -5.10 -5.80
CA LEU A 68 -10.28 -3.77 -5.56
C LEU A 68 -10.75 -3.10 -6.86
N GLU A 69 -9.98 -3.18 -7.95
CA GLU A 69 -10.39 -2.66 -9.26
C GLU A 69 -11.62 -3.40 -9.81
N LEU A 70 -11.67 -4.72 -9.64
CA LEU A 70 -12.85 -5.52 -10.02
C LEU A 70 -14.08 -5.14 -9.19
N LEU A 71 -13.94 -4.92 -7.88
CA LEU A 71 -15.04 -4.46 -7.03
C LEU A 71 -15.55 -3.08 -7.44
N ASP A 72 -14.66 -2.17 -7.84
CA ASP A 72 -15.02 -0.84 -8.32
C ASP A 72 -15.84 -0.93 -9.62
N GLU A 73 -15.39 -1.76 -10.57
CA GLU A 73 -16.12 -1.96 -11.83
C GLU A 73 -17.48 -2.65 -11.61
N ILE A 74 -17.57 -3.64 -10.72
CA ILE A 74 -18.86 -4.25 -10.33
C ILE A 74 -19.79 -3.19 -9.72
N SER A 75 -19.26 -2.33 -8.83
CA SER A 75 -20.04 -1.26 -8.19
C SER A 75 -20.58 -0.27 -9.21
N LYS A 76 -19.74 0.10 -10.19
CA LYS A 76 -20.13 0.97 -11.30
C LYS A 76 -21.20 0.34 -12.19
N LEU A 77 -21.02 -0.90 -12.63
CA LEU A 77 -22.00 -1.60 -13.48
C LEU A 77 -23.34 -1.78 -12.76
N ARG A 78 -23.32 -2.03 -11.45
CA ARG A 78 -24.53 -2.12 -10.63
C ARG A 78 -25.26 -0.78 -10.59
N TYR A 79 -24.54 0.32 -10.38
CA TYR A 79 -25.09 1.67 -10.40
C TYR A 79 -25.69 2.03 -11.78
N GLU A 80 -25.03 1.62 -12.86
CA GLU A 80 -25.52 1.84 -14.23
C GLU A 80 -26.66 0.89 -14.65
N GLY A 81 -27.04 -0.08 -13.81
CA GLY A 81 -28.04 -1.10 -14.14
C GLY A 81 -27.59 -2.07 -15.25
N LYS A 82 -26.28 -2.23 -15.45
CA LYS A 82 -25.67 -3.09 -16.48
C LYS A 82 -25.01 -4.35 -15.91
N LEU A 83 -24.99 -4.50 -14.59
CA LEU A 83 -24.43 -5.69 -13.97
C LEU A 83 -25.35 -6.90 -14.27
N PRO A 84 -24.81 -8.04 -14.74
CA PRO A 84 -25.59 -9.25 -14.96
C PRO A 84 -26.26 -9.74 -13.67
N ASP A 85 -27.51 -10.21 -13.76
CA ASP A 85 -28.28 -10.70 -12.61
C ASP A 85 -27.64 -11.91 -11.91
N CYS A 86 -26.74 -12.65 -12.58
CA CYS A 86 -26.01 -13.75 -11.97
C CYS A 86 -24.93 -13.31 -10.96
N VAL A 87 -24.57 -12.02 -10.94
CA VAL A 87 -23.56 -11.46 -10.04
C VAL A 87 -24.23 -10.82 -8.82
N GLU A 88 -24.55 -11.65 -7.84
CA GLU A 88 -25.20 -11.25 -6.59
C GLU A 88 -24.23 -11.27 -5.40
N GLY A 89 -24.37 -10.30 -4.50
CA GLY A 89 -23.54 -10.23 -3.30
C GLY A 89 -23.30 -8.80 -2.83
N ASN A 90 -23.14 -8.65 -1.53
CA ASN A 90 -22.84 -7.38 -0.86
C ASN A 90 -21.40 -7.31 -0.33
N PHE A 91 -20.68 -8.43 -0.37
CA PHE A 91 -19.32 -8.55 0.18
C PHE A 91 -18.35 -8.99 -0.91
N ARG A 92 -17.04 -8.79 -0.69
CA ARG A 92 -15.99 -9.20 -1.63
C ARG A 92 -16.01 -10.69 -1.95
N ASN A 93 -15.91 -11.54 -0.93
CA ASN A 93 -15.82 -13.01 -1.09
C ASN A 93 -16.91 -13.66 -1.95
N PRO A 94 -18.21 -13.25 -1.90
CA PRO A 94 -19.21 -13.81 -2.82
C PRO A 94 -19.13 -13.24 -4.24
N LEU A 95 -18.46 -12.09 -4.45
CA LEU A 95 -18.33 -11.43 -5.75
C LEU A 95 -17.06 -11.83 -6.51
N ILE A 96 -15.97 -12.13 -5.80
CA ILE A 96 -14.63 -12.42 -6.34
C ILE A 96 -13.94 -13.46 -5.46
#